data_AF-A0A960NRU3-F1
#
_entry.id   AF-A0A960NRU3-F1
#
_cell.length_a   1.000
_cell.length_b   1.000
_cell.length_c   1.000
_cell.angle_alpha   90.00
_cell.angle_beta   90.00
_cell.angle_gamma   90.00
#
_symmetry.space_group_name_H-M   'P 1'
#
loop_
_entity.id
_entity.type
_entity.pdbx_description
1 polymer ?
#
loop_
_entity_poly.entity_id
_entity_poly.type
_entity_poly.pdbx_seq_one_letter_code
_entity_poly.pdbx_strand_id
1 'polypeptide(L)'
;MSEASRNHLELKLRELAQLFNSMDPSPFHERDLDAVAENFILDWARELPVGREFELVIRLGTQPDPAKTGGVDEAVRNYFANRALSARRALRRMLRLARWRIFVGLLFLGACLTLSQLLDNLAIGSPLLGTIVLSLDIIGWVALWRPAEIFLYDWWPLRADLKLFERLARMPVTLVLPEND
;
A
#
# COMPACT_ATOMS: atom_id res chain seq x y z
N MET A 1 -29.84 -7.34 19.95
CA MET A 1 -29.21 -5.99 19.91
C MET A 1 -27.95 -6.06 19.06
N SER A 2 -27.81 -5.11 18.11
CA SER A 2 -26.68 -4.83 17.23
C SER A 2 -26.49 -5.68 15.96
N GLU A 3 -27.39 -5.51 14.99
CA GLU A 3 -27.17 -5.88 13.58
C GLU A 3 -26.85 -4.65 12.69
N ALA A 4 -27.02 -3.44 13.23
CA ALA A 4 -26.75 -2.17 12.54
C ALA A 4 -25.27 -1.72 12.56
N SER A 5 -24.39 -2.41 13.32
CA SER A 5 -23.00 -1.97 13.58
C SER A 5 -21.98 -2.38 12.51
N ARG A 6 -22.36 -3.08 11.44
CA ARG A 6 -21.38 -3.67 10.50
C ARG A 6 -20.82 -2.72 9.43
N ASN A 7 -21.27 -1.47 9.36
CA ASN A 7 -20.88 -0.52 8.30
C ASN A 7 -20.34 0.82 8.81
N HIS A 8 -20.17 1.00 10.12
CA HIS A 8 -19.77 2.28 10.70
C HIS A 8 -18.61 2.04 11.66
N LEU A 9 -17.50 2.74 11.45
CA LEU A 9 -16.34 2.80 12.33
C LEU A 9 -16.59 3.89 13.35
N GLU A 10 -16.77 3.52 14.62
CA GLU A 10 -16.89 4.51 15.69
C GLU A 10 -15.53 4.84 16.29
N LEU A 11 -15.11 6.11 16.16
CA LEU A 11 -13.94 6.66 16.81
C LEU A 11 -14.39 7.57 17.96
N LYS A 12 -14.08 7.18 19.20
CA LYS A 12 -14.37 7.97 20.39
C LYS A 12 -13.17 8.84 20.75
N LEU A 13 -13.34 10.14 20.70
CA LEU A 13 -12.33 11.12 21.09
C LEU A 13 -12.87 11.99 22.23
N ARG A 14 -12.01 12.38 23.16
CA ARG A 14 -12.38 13.37 24.18
C ARG A 14 -12.52 14.74 23.53
N GLU A 15 -11.54 15.10 22.71
CA GLU A 15 -11.48 16.38 22.03
C GLU A 15 -11.11 16.18 20.56
N LEU A 16 -11.66 17.02 19.67
CA LEU A 16 -11.39 16.96 18.24
C LEU A 16 -9.90 17.15 17.90
N ALA A 17 -9.17 17.88 18.74
CA ALA A 17 -7.73 18.09 18.57
C ALA A 17 -6.91 16.79 18.63
N GLN A 18 -7.43 15.72 19.27
CA GLN A 18 -6.78 14.41 19.34
C GLN A 18 -6.79 13.65 18.02
N LEU A 19 -7.66 14.03 17.08
CA LEU A 19 -7.70 13.43 15.75
C LEU A 19 -6.48 13.84 14.91
N PHE A 20 -5.89 15.00 15.21
CA PHE A 20 -4.87 15.64 14.40
C PHE A 20 -3.53 15.72 15.14
N ASN A 21 -2.44 15.58 14.41
CA ASN A 21 -1.10 15.71 14.93
C ASN A 21 -0.89 17.13 15.50
N SER A 22 -0.47 17.24 16.75
CA SER A 22 -0.26 18.52 17.46
C SER A 22 1.04 19.23 17.06
N MET A 23 1.99 18.51 16.46
CA MET A 23 3.27 19.06 16.00
C MET A 23 3.21 19.62 14.58
N ASP A 24 2.11 19.41 13.86
CA ASP A 24 1.92 19.90 12.50
C ASP A 24 1.39 21.35 12.51
N PRO A 25 2.16 22.33 12.02
CA PRO A 25 1.76 23.74 12.00
C PRO A 25 0.75 24.08 10.89
N SER A 26 0.32 23.10 10.08
CA SER A 26 -0.58 23.32 8.95
C SER A 26 -1.97 23.82 9.40
N PRO A 27 -2.71 24.50 8.51
CA PRO A 27 -4.11 24.85 8.76
C PRO A 27 -4.95 23.61 9.10
N PHE A 28 -6.03 23.78 9.87
CA PHE A 28 -6.85 22.66 10.36
C PHE A 28 -7.31 21.68 9.26
N HIS A 29 -7.67 22.19 8.08
CA HIS A 29 -8.14 21.38 6.94
C HIS A 29 -7.03 20.59 6.23
N GLU A 30 -5.77 20.93 6.48
CA GLU A 30 -4.60 20.31 5.87
C GLU A 30 -3.74 19.54 6.89
N ARG A 31 -4.12 19.57 8.18
CA ARG A 31 -3.36 18.91 9.24
C ARG A 31 -3.38 17.40 9.08
N ASP A 32 -2.21 16.82 9.32
CA ASP A 32 -2.05 15.38 9.38
C ASP A 32 -2.85 14.79 10.55
N LEU A 33 -3.40 13.59 10.33
CA LEU A 33 -4.00 12.81 11.41
C LEU A 33 -2.94 12.40 12.43
N ASP A 34 -3.36 12.29 13.69
CA ASP A 34 -2.51 11.71 14.73
C ASP A 34 -2.23 10.23 14.41
N ALA A 35 -1.01 9.77 14.69
CA ALA A 35 -0.59 8.41 14.36
C ALA A 35 -1.44 7.35 15.07
N VAL A 36 -1.93 7.62 16.28
CA VAL A 36 -2.82 6.70 17.02
C VAL A 36 -4.17 6.60 16.31
N ALA A 37 -4.73 7.75 15.90
CA ALA A 37 -5.99 7.80 15.17
C ALA A 37 -5.88 7.14 13.79
N GLU A 38 -4.80 7.42 13.04
CA GLU A 38 -4.53 6.79 11.74
C GLU A 38 -4.46 5.27 11.89
N ASN A 39 -3.65 4.75 12.81
CA ASN A 39 -3.48 3.30 12.99
C ASN A 39 -4.79 2.63 13.39
N PHE A 40 -5.57 3.22 14.29
CA PHE A 40 -6.88 2.69 14.67
C PHE A 40 -7.82 2.58 13.45
N ILE A 41 -7.89 3.62 12.62
CA ILE A 41 -8.71 3.63 11.41
C ILE A 41 -8.21 2.57 10.41
N LEU A 42 -6.90 2.44 10.23
CA LEU A 42 -6.30 1.48 9.31
C LEU A 42 -6.54 0.04 9.75
N ASP A 43 -6.34 -0.27 11.03
CA ASP A 43 -6.51 -1.62 11.56
C ASP A 43 -7.95 -2.08 11.45
N TRP A 44 -8.90 -1.22 11.84
CA TRP A 44 -10.32 -1.53 11.66
C TRP A 44 -10.71 -1.68 10.19
N ALA A 45 -10.19 -0.81 9.31
CA ALA A 45 -10.49 -0.90 7.90
C ALA A 45 -9.91 -2.18 7.25
N ARG A 46 -8.80 -2.73 7.76
CA ARG A 46 -8.22 -4.00 7.29
C ARG A 46 -9.06 -5.22 7.70
N GLU A 47 -9.76 -5.15 8.83
CA GLU A 47 -10.68 -6.22 9.28
C GLU A 47 -11.95 -6.32 8.42
N LEU A 48 -12.34 -5.23 7.75
CA LEU A 48 -13.50 -5.24 6.88
C LEU A 48 -13.26 -6.02 5.57
N PRO A 49 -14.28 -6.73 5.07
CA PRO A 49 -14.23 -7.35 3.74
C PRO A 49 -13.80 -6.37 2.66
N VAL A 50 -12.93 -6.84 1.76
CA VAL A 50 -12.41 -6.04 0.64
C VAL A 50 -13.57 -5.55 -0.22
N GLY A 51 -13.63 -4.23 -0.46
CA GLY A 51 -14.63 -3.61 -1.32
C GLY A 51 -15.92 -3.16 -0.61
N ARG A 52 -16.06 -3.42 0.69
CA ARG A 52 -17.19 -2.88 1.47
C ARG A 52 -16.92 -1.41 1.83
N GLU A 53 -17.86 -0.55 1.48
CA GLU A 53 -17.89 0.85 1.93
C GLU A 53 -18.35 0.93 3.39
N PHE A 54 -17.83 1.91 4.11
CA PHE A 54 -18.16 2.16 5.50
C PHE A 54 -18.06 3.66 5.79
N GLU A 55 -18.67 4.07 6.89
CA GLU A 55 -18.67 5.44 7.39
C GLU A 55 -17.76 5.55 8.62
N LEU A 56 -17.03 6.67 8.76
CA LEU A 56 -16.33 7.01 9.99
C LEU A 56 -17.23 7.91 10.85
N VAL A 57 -17.63 7.43 12.02
CA VAL A 57 -18.42 8.19 12.99
C VAL A 57 -17.50 8.62 14.14
N ILE A 58 -17.27 9.92 14.25
CA ILE A 58 -16.42 10.51 15.28
C ILE A 58 -17.32 11.01 16.40
N ARG A 59 -17.26 10.36 17.57
CA ARG A 59 -17.99 10.77 18.77
C ARG A 59 -17.08 11.59 19.66
N LEU A 60 -17.50 12.82 19.98
CA LEU A 60 -16.76 13.72 20.86
C LEU A 60 -17.31 13.70 22.28
N GLY A 61 -16.40 13.66 23.27
CA GLY A 61 -16.76 13.77 24.69
C GLY A 61 -16.93 15.22 25.17
N THR A 62 -16.34 16.18 24.47
CA THR A 62 -16.40 17.61 24.78
C THR A 62 -16.98 18.38 23.60
N GLN A 63 -17.74 19.44 23.85
CA GLN A 63 -18.27 20.30 22.79
C GLN A 63 -17.11 20.96 22.02
N PRO A 64 -16.96 20.68 20.71
CA PRO A 64 -15.89 21.23 19.89
C PRO A 64 -16.16 22.69 19.54
N ASP A 65 -15.08 23.39 19.19
CA ASP A 65 -15.14 24.73 18.60
C ASP A 65 -15.92 24.67 17.26
N PRO A 66 -17.00 25.45 17.08
CA PRO A 66 -17.76 25.48 15.83
C PRO A 66 -16.92 25.88 14.62
N ALA A 67 -15.84 26.65 14.80
CA ALA A 67 -14.91 26.98 13.72
C ALA A 67 -14.11 25.76 13.21
N LYS A 68 -13.98 24.71 14.03
CA LYS A 68 -13.20 23.49 13.73
C LYS A 68 -14.06 22.29 13.33
N THR A 69 -15.38 22.40 13.40
CA THR A 69 -16.28 21.28 13.05
C THR A 69 -16.62 21.21 11.56
N GLY A 70 -16.68 22.35 10.88
CA GLY A 70 -17.18 22.46 9.50
C GLY A 70 -16.27 21.91 8.39
N GLY A 71 -15.14 21.28 8.69
CA GLY A 71 -14.28 20.67 7.67
C GLY A 71 -13.42 19.53 8.16
N VAL A 72 -13.88 18.82 9.20
CA VAL A 72 -13.25 17.59 9.68
C VAL A 72 -13.34 16.48 8.63
N ASP A 73 -14.48 16.39 7.94
CA ASP A 73 -14.71 15.43 6.87
C ASP A 73 -13.74 15.64 5.71
N GLU A 74 -13.59 16.89 5.26
CA GLU A 74 -12.68 17.28 4.21
C GLU A 74 -11.23 17.03 4.62
N ALA A 75 -10.85 17.38 5.86
CA ALA A 75 -9.49 17.16 6.37
C ALA A 75 -9.12 15.67 6.36
N VAL A 76 -9.98 14.80 6.90
CA VAL A 76 -9.77 13.34 6.92
C VAL A 76 -9.68 12.78 5.50
N ARG A 77 -10.59 13.21 4.61
CA ARG A 77 -10.60 12.75 3.21
C ARG A 77 -9.37 13.21 2.43
N ASN A 78 -8.95 14.46 2.61
CA ASN A 78 -7.75 15.01 1.98
C ASN A 78 -6.48 14.32 2.47
N TYR A 79 -6.39 14.04 3.78
CA TYR A 79 -5.29 13.27 4.34
C TYR A 79 -5.14 11.89 3.67
N PHE A 80 -6.22 11.11 3.61
CA PHE A 80 -6.18 9.78 2.97
C PHE A 80 -6.01 9.87 1.44
N ALA A 81 -6.51 10.92 0.79
CA ALA A 81 -6.25 11.17 -0.64
C ALA A 81 -4.75 11.42 -0.90
N ASN A 82 -4.11 12.25 -0.07
CA ASN A 82 -2.66 12.50 -0.12
C ASN A 82 -1.86 11.22 0.16
N ARG A 83 -2.32 10.38 1.09
CA ARG A 83 -1.74 9.06 1.36
C ARG A 83 -1.87 8.11 0.16
N ALA A 84 -3.04 8.06 -0.48
CA ALA A 84 -3.27 7.28 -1.70
C ALA A 84 -2.37 7.74 -2.85
N LEU A 85 -2.22 9.06 -3.07
CA LEU A 85 -1.29 9.59 -4.07
C LEU A 85 0.16 9.18 -3.79
N SER A 86 0.57 9.16 -2.53
CA SER A 86 1.90 8.73 -2.08
C SER A 86 2.11 7.24 -2.30
N ALA A 87 1.14 6.39 -1.94
CA ALA A 87 1.15 4.95 -2.20
C ALA A 87 1.20 4.66 -3.72
N ARG A 88 0.43 5.38 -4.54
CA ARG A 88 0.45 5.26 -6.00
C ARG A 88 1.80 5.64 -6.59
N ARG A 89 2.47 6.66 -6.04
CA ARG A 89 3.84 7.02 -6.44
C ARG A 89 4.84 5.93 -6.05
N ALA A 90 4.71 5.35 -4.85
CA ALA A 90 5.55 4.24 -4.39
C ALA A 90 5.40 3.01 -5.29
N LEU A 91 4.17 2.58 -5.58
CA LEU A 91 3.87 1.48 -6.48
C LEU A 91 4.47 1.72 -7.88
N ARG A 92 4.30 2.93 -8.45
CA ARG A 92 4.89 3.27 -9.76
C ARG A 92 6.42 3.26 -9.75
N ARG A 93 7.06 3.68 -8.65
CA ARG A 93 8.53 3.60 -8.52
C ARG A 93 8.99 2.15 -8.46
N MET A 94 8.32 1.34 -7.65
CA MET A 94 8.64 -0.08 -7.48
C MET A 94 8.47 -0.87 -8.79
N LEU A 95 7.35 -0.68 -9.51
CA LEU A 95 7.13 -1.33 -10.81
C LEU A 95 8.16 -0.92 -11.88
N ARG A 96 8.61 0.35 -11.88
CA ARG A 96 9.68 0.80 -12.79
C ARG A 96 11.01 0.10 -12.49
N LEU A 97 11.39 0.01 -11.22
CA LEU A 97 12.61 -0.68 -10.80
C LEU A 97 12.52 -2.19 -11.08
N ALA A 98 11.37 -2.80 -10.82
CA ALA A 98 11.12 -4.21 -11.10
C ALA A 98 11.24 -4.51 -12.61
N ARG A 99 10.67 -3.66 -13.48
CA ARG A 99 10.78 -3.81 -14.93
C ARG A 99 12.23 -3.76 -15.43
N TRP A 100 13.04 -2.87 -14.86
CA TRP A 100 14.47 -2.82 -15.19
C TRP A 100 15.21 -4.10 -14.75
N ARG A 101 14.94 -4.59 -13.54
CA ARG A 101 15.53 -5.85 -13.02
C ARG A 101 15.15 -7.07 -13.86
N ILE A 102 13.90 -7.16 -14.30
CA ILE A 102 13.44 -8.22 -15.22
C ILE A 102 14.16 -8.13 -16.55
N PHE A 103 14.30 -6.92 -17.10
CA PHE A 103 15.00 -6.73 -18.36
C PHE A 103 16.45 -7.22 -18.29
N VAL A 104 17.17 -6.85 -17.23
CA VAL A 104 18.54 -7.34 -16.98
C VAL A 104 18.57 -8.86 -16.80
N GLY A 105 17.63 -9.43 -16.03
CA GLY A 105 17.52 -10.88 -15.85
C GLY A 105 17.24 -11.63 -17.16
N LEU A 106 16.35 -11.10 -18.00
CA LEU A 106 16.01 -11.67 -19.31
C LEU A 106 17.19 -11.57 -20.28
N LEU A 107 17.93 -10.46 -20.26
CA LEU A 107 19.14 -10.29 -21.06
C LEU A 107 20.22 -11.30 -20.65
N PHE A 108 20.44 -11.49 -19.35
CA PHE A 108 21.39 -12.47 -18.83
C PHE A 108 20.99 -13.91 -19.20
N LEU A 109 19.71 -14.25 -19.05
CA LEU A 109 19.19 -15.55 -19.47
C LEU A 109 19.38 -15.76 -20.97
N GLY A 110 19.04 -14.75 -21.78
CA GLY A 110 19.25 -14.79 -23.22
C GLY A 110 20.72 -15.02 -23.58
N ALA A 111 21.65 -14.36 -22.88
CA ALA A 111 23.08 -14.56 -23.07
C ALA A 111 23.56 -15.96 -22.65
N CYS A 112 23.02 -16.53 -21.56
CA CYS A 112 23.33 -17.92 -21.19
C CYS A 112 22.82 -18.90 -22.24
N LEU A 113 21.58 -18.74 -22.72
CA LEU A 113 20.99 -19.63 -23.73
C LEU A 113 21.72 -19.56 -25.07
N THR A 114 22.10 -18.36 -25.52
CA THR A 114 22.88 -18.23 -26.77
C THR A 114 24.27 -18.84 -26.63
N LEU A 115 24.93 -18.66 -25.48
CA LEU A 115 26.23 -19.26 -25.21
C LEU A 115 26.14 -20.78 -25.10
N SER A 116 25.09 -21.29 -24.45
CA SER A 116 24.77 -22.73 -24.37
C SER A 116 24.64 -23.34 -25.78
N GLN A 117 23.85 -22.73 -26.66
CA GLN A 117 23.68 -23.17 -28.06
C GLN A 117 24.98 -23.10 -28.88
N LEU A 118 25.80 -22.06 -28.69
CA LEU A 118 27.11 -21.94 -29.35
C LEU A 118 28.06 -23.05 -28.88
N LEU A 119 28.08 -23.34 -27.59
CA LEU A 119 28.92 -24.39 -27.01
C LEU A 119 28.45 -25.78 -27.41
N ASP A 120 27.14 -26.04 -27.51
CA ASP A 120 26.59 -27.31 -28.00
C ASP A 120 27.10 -27.65 -29.41
N ASN A 121 27.18 -26.65 -30.29
CA ASN A 121 27.72 -26.83 -31.65
C ASN A 121 29.22 -27.17 -31.66
N LEU A 122 29.99 -26.73 -30.64
CA LEU A 122 31.41 -27.05 -30.46
C LEU A 122 31.65 -28.28 -29.58
N ALA A 123 30.64 -28.76 -28.85
CA ALA A 123 30.76 -29.82 -27.85
C ALA A 123 30.85 -31.23 -28.46
N ILE A 124 30.82 -31.36 -29.79
CA ILE A 124 30.98 -32.63 -30.51
C ILE A 124 32.35 -33.25 -30.17
N GLY A 125 32.40 -34.07 -29.12
CA GLY A 125 33.58 -34.83 -28.69
C GLY A 125 34.18 -34.49 -27.32
N SER A 126 33.64 -33.55 -26.53
CA SER A 126 34.21 -33.22 -25.21
C SER A 126 33.19 -33.27 -24.05
N PRO A 127 33.30 -34.25 -23.13
CA PRO A 127 32.41 -34.39 -21.97
C PRO A 127 32.43 -33.17 -21.01
N LEU A 128 33.55 -32.43 -20.99
CA LEU A 128 33.70 -31.23 -20.16
C LEU A 128 32.79 -30.08 -20.64
N LEU A 129 32.67 -29.86 -21.96
CA LEU A 129 31.79 -28.81 -22.49
C LEU A 129 30.31 -29.11 -22.21
N GLY A 130 29.89 -30.36 -22.30
CA GLY A 130 28.52 -30.76 -21.94
C GLY A 130 28.18 -30.51 -20.46
N THR A 131 29.14 -30.66 -19.55
CA THR A 131 28.94 -30.34 -18.12
C THR A 131 28.83 -28.82 -17.88
N ILE A 132 29.58 -28.02 -18.64
CA ILE A 132 29.53 -26.55 -18.58
C ILE A 132 28.17 -26.05 -19.07
N VAL A 133 27.66 -26.59 -20.18
CA VAL A 133 26.33 -26.28 -20.72
C VAL A 133 25.23 -26.51 -19.68
N LEU A 134 25.21 -27.71 -19.08
CA LEU A 134 24.23 -28.05 -18.04
C LEU A 134 24.30 -27.11 -16.82
N SER A 135 25.52 -26.73 -16.43
CA SER A 135 25.75 -25.80 -15.33
C SER A 135 25.26 -24.38 -15.67
N LEU A 136 25.45 -23.95 -16.92
CA LEU A 136 25.01 -22.66 -17.43
C LEU A 136 23.47 -22.54 -17.42
N ASP A 137 22.77 -23.61 -17.79
CA ASP A 137 21.30 -23.66 -17.77
C ASP A 137 20.75 -23.58 -16.34
N ILE A 138 21.35 -24.32 -15.39
CA ILE A 138 20.97 -24.25 -13.97
C ILE A 138 21.20 -22.84 -13.42
N ILE A 139 22.36 -22.24 -13.68
CA ILE A 139 22.68 -20.88 -13.21
C ILE A 139 21.75 -19.86 -13.88
N GLY A 140 21.45 -20.01 -15.17
CA GLY A 140 20.53 -19.14 -15.90
C GLY A 140 19.13 -19.12 -15.28
N TRP A 141 18.58 -20.29 -14.94
CA TRP A 141 17.31 -20.39 -14.24
C TRP A 141 17.38 -19.86 -12.80
N VAL A 142 18.45 -20.18 -12.05
CA VAL A 142 18.68 -19.68 -10.68
C VAL A 142 18.94 -18.17 -10.65
N ALA A 143 19.38 -17.55 -11.74
CA ALA A 143 19.45 -16.09 -11.83
C ALA A 143 18.07 -15.46 -12.09
N LEU A 144 17.13 -16.21 -12.68
CA LEU A 144 15.83 -15.71 -13.11
C LEU A 144 14.76 -15.69 -12.00
N TRP A 145 14.83 -16.60 -11.02
CA TRP A 145 13.77 -16.72 -10.00
C TRP A 145 13.61 -15.45 -9.17
N ARG A 146 14.69 -14.82 -8.73
CA ARG A 146 14.61 -13.65 -7.83
C ARG A 146 13.98 -12.42 -8.51
N PRO A 147 14.38 -12.06 -9.75
CA PRO A 147 13.66 -11.04 -10.52
C PRO A 147 12.17 -11.37 -10.74
N ALA A 148 11.86 -12.64 -11.02
CA ALA A 148 10.48 -13.08 -11.25
C ALA A 148 9.63 -12.99 -9.98
N GLU A 149 10.16 -13.40 -8.83
CA GLU A 149 9.50 -13.32 -7.52
C GLU A 149 9.15 -11.88 -7.15
N ILE A 150 10.12 -10.97 -7.24
CA ILE A 150 9.94 -9.53 -6.96
C ILE A 150 8.83 -8.96 -7.85
N PHE A 151 8.81 -9.35 -9.13
CA PHE A 151 7.79 -8.86 -10.04
C PHE A 151 6.41 -9.47 -9.79
N LEU A 152 6.33 -10.70 -9.29
CA LEU A 152 5.06 -11.39 -9.12
C LEU A 152 4.36 -10.99 -7.81
N TYR A 153 5.12 -10.82 -6.72
CA TYR A 153 4.55 -10.70 -5.37
C TYR A 153 4.73 -9.34 -4.71
N ASP A 154 5.89 -8.68 -4.85
CA ASP A 154 6.22 -7.49 -4.04
C ASP A 154 5.30 -6.27 -4.29
N TRP A 155 4.55 -6.24 -5.40
CA TRP A 155 3.61 -5.14 -5.69
C TRP A 155 2.23 -5.33 -5.08
N TRP A 156 1.87 -6.55 -4.67
CA TRP A 156 0.54 -6.84 -4.10
C TRP A 156 0.29 -6.05 -2.81
N PRO A 157 1.21 -6.02 -1.83
CA PRO A 157 1.02 -5.23 -0.61
C PRO A 157 0.85 -3.73 -0.90
N LEU A 158 1.70 -3.17 -1.78
CA LEU A 158 1.62 -1.77 -2.21
C LEU A 158 0.29 -1.42 -2.88
N ARG A 159 -0.26 -2.36 -3.68
CA ARG A 159 -1.57 -2.19 -4.31
C ARG A 159 -2.71 -2.34 -3.31
N ALA A 160 -2.57 -3.22 -2.32
CA ALA A 160 -3.54 -3.37 -1.25
C ALA A 160 -3.63 -2.08 -0.41
N ASP A 161 -2.48 -1.52 -0.02
CA ASP A 161 -2.41 -0.24 0.68
C ASP A 161 -3.03 0.90 -0.13
N LEU A 162 -2.71 0.98 -1.43
CA LEU A 162 -3.30 1.98 -2.31
C LEU A 162 -4.84 1.87 -2.33
N LYS A 163 -5.39 0.67 -2.52
CA LYS A 163 -6.84 0.45 -2.51
C LYS A 163 -7.46 0.80 -1.16
N LEU A 164 -6.77 0.51 -0.05
CA LEU A 164 -7.21 0.84 1.29
C LEU A 164 -7.31 2.36 1.48
N PHE A 165 -6.26 3.11 1.13
CA PHE A 165 -6.25 4.58 1.20
C PHE A 165 -7.27 5.21 0.25
N GLU A 166 -7.43 4.70 -0.97
CA GLU A 166 -8.47 5.17 -1.92
C GLU A 166 -9.89 4.93 -1.39
N ARG A 167 -10.10 3.87 -0.61
CA ARG A 167 -11.37 3.61 0.06
C ARG A 167 -11.59 4.59 1.21
N LEU A 168 -10.58 4.79 2.06
CA LEU A 168 -10.64 5.74 3.18
C LEU A 168 -10.83 7.18 2.73
N ALA A 169 -10.23 7.59 1.60
CA ALA A 169 -10.41 8.93 1.04
C ALA A 169 -11.84 9.21 0.54
N ARG A 170 -12.63 8.16 0.28
CA ARG A 170 -14.02 8.24 -0.19
C ARG A 170 -15.03 7.98 0.92
N MET A 171 -14.59 7.60 2.12
CA MET A 171 -15.52 7.29 3.20
C MET A 171 -16.24 8.57 3.67
N PRO A 172 -17.56 8.51 3.91
CA PRO A 172 -18.25 9.58 4.62
C PRO A 172 -17.75 9.66 6.07
N VAL A 173 -17.64 10.89 6.58
CA VAL A 173 -17.21 11.17 7.94
C VAL A 173 -18.30 11.99 8.63
N THR A 174 -18.85 11.46 9.71
CA THR A 174 -19.93 12.10 10.47
C THR A 174 -19.45 12.40 11.87
N LEU A 175 -19.65 13.65 12.30
CA LEU A 175 -19.33 14.09 13.64
C LEU A 175 -20.58 14.02 14.53
N VAL A 176 -20.48 13.31 15.65
CA VAL A 176 -21.52 13.24 16.67
C VAL A 176 -21.06 14.03 17.88
N LEU A 177 -21.78 15.12 18.17
CA LEU A 177 -21.53 16.01 19.30
C LEU A 177 -22.08 15.39 20.60
N PRO A 178 -21.48 15.70 21.76
CA PRO A 178 -22.04 15.26 23.04
C PRO A 178 -23.41 15.89 23.27
N GLU A 179 -24.33 15.11 23.83
CA GLU A 179 -25.67 15.57 24.22
C GLU A 179 -25.50 16.50 25.44
N ASN A 180 -26.09 17.70 25.36
CA ASN A 180 -26.04 18.69 26.44
C ASN A 180 -27.04 18.25 27.52
N ASP A 181 -26.56 17.62 28.60
CA ASP A 181 -27.30 17.45 29.86
C ASP A 181 -27.13 18.69 30.76
#